data_AF-A0A523SQS2-F1
#
_entry.id   AF-A0A523SQS2-F1
#
_cell.length_a   1.000
_cell.length_b   1.000
_cell.length_c   1.000
_cell.angle_alpha   90.00
_cell.angle_beta   90.00
_cell.angle_gamma   90.00
#
_symmetry.space_group_name_H-M   'P 1'
#
loop_
_entity.id
_entity.type
_entity.pdbx_description
1 polymer ?
#
loop_
_entity_poly.entity_id
_entity_poly.type
_entity_poly.pdbx_seq_one_letter_code
_entity_poly.pdbx_strand_id
1 'polypeptide(L)'
;MKQSLLTIEQLNKMDAMEKYIEVLLDKFPVPITQTELAEEASVTKSAVSKIRERLVAICDINILAYEKKLLLSSDSRIFTQLFFFLFFNRLKPEIILKGNYLKSIVKSWNIHGKLSKNLEGLSYDKFFEEADTDKFIEIVLYNLSKIKVRQKPLHSELQKKKMNELGLLLRIFAYFPILEDPFSEIDMALFNDEEEMIHLLRLRDKIFQFIMHNSEKVLRNWEVLQNIDGKKKDVYLEAYLKAVEHYVRKYINQFTSKVQKKAEMKRIGFKIQYSEIGNFYRLLTDVKVT
;
A
#
# COMPACT_ATOMS: atom_id res chain seq x y z
N MET A 1 10.60 -14.15 17.00
CA MET A 1 10.72 -14.93 15.75
C MET A 1 11.73 -14.24 14.85
N LYS A 2 12.89 -14.86 14.57
CA LYS A 2 13.86 -14.30 13.61
C LYS A 2 13.26 -14.42 12.21
N GLN A 3 12.84 -13.31 11.61
CA GLN A 3 12.57 -13.25 10.18
C GLN A 3 13.90 -13.46 9.46
N SER A 4 14.19 -14.69 9.04
CA SER A 4 15.33 -14.94 8.16
C SER A 4 15.02 -14.26 6.83
N LEU A 5 15.75 -13.20 6.52
CA LEU A 5 15.84 -12.68 5.16
C LEU A 5 16.03 -13.85 4.19
N LEU A 6 15.32 -13.82 3.06
CA LEU A 6 15.48 -14.81 2.00
C LEU A 6 16.96 -15.00 1.69
N THR A 7 17.41 -16.25 1.69
CA THR A 7 18.77 -16.56 1.27
C THR A 7 18.92 -16.26 -0.22
N ILE A 8 20.10 -15.81 -0.64
CA ILE A 8 20.42 -15.56 -2.06
C ILE A 8 20.15 -16.81 -2.90
N GLU A 9 20.37 -18.00 -2.33
CA GLU A 9 20.08 -19.28 -2.98
C GLU A 9 18.59 -19.49 -3.25
N GLN A 10 17.70 -19.04 -2.35
CA GLN A 10 16.25 -19.08 -2.59
C GLN A 10 15.83 -18.11 -3.70
N LEU A 11 16.40 -16.90 -3.74
CA LEU A 11 16.13 -15.93 -4.81
C LEU A 11 16.62 -16.45 -6.17
N ASN A 12 17.81 -17.05 -6.23
CA ASN A 12 18.35 -17.64 -7.46
C ASN A 12 17.52 -18.84 -7.96
N LYS A 13 16.93 -19.63 -7.04
CA LYS A 13 16.02 -20.74 -7.42
C LYS A 13 14.73 -20.23 -8.07
N MET A 14 14.29 -19.02 -7.71
CA MET A 14 13.11 -18.37 -8.27
C MET A 14 13.37 -17.74 -9.65
N ASP A 15 14.62 -17.42 -10.00
CA ASP A 15 14.95 -16.85 -11.31
C ASP A 15 14.48 -17.73 -12.47
N ALA A 16 14.70 -19.04 -12.36
CA ALA A 16 14.25 -20.03 -13.34
C ALA A 16 12.71 -20.24 -13.35
N MET A 17 12.01 -19.71 -12.35
CA MET A 17 10.56 -19.82 -12.20
C MET A 17 9.80 -18.56 -12.59
N GLU A 18 10.49 -17.48 -12.97
CA GLU A 18 9.89 -16.15 -13.15
C GLU A 18 8.61 -16.16 -14.00
N LYS A 19 8.68 -16.68 -15.23
CA LYS A 19 7.51 -16.75 -16.14
C LYS A 19 6.34 -17.53 -15.55
N TYR A 20 6.62 -18.60 -14.80
CA TYR A 20 5.60 -19.42 -14.18
C TYR A 20 4.95 -18.70 -13.01
N ILE A 21 5.74 -17.99 -12.22
CA ILE A 21 5.25 -17.14 -11.12
C ILE A 21 4.37 -16.02 -11.68
N GLU A 22 4.77 -15.38 -12.78
CA GLU A 22 3.97 -14.33 -13.45
C GLU A 22 2.61 -14.86 -13.89
N VAL A 23 2.56 -16.02 -14.58
CA VAL A 23 1.30 -16.66 -14.98
C VAL A 23 0.44 -17.00 -13.77
N LEU A 24 1.02 -17.58 -12.73
CA LEU A 24 0.27 -17.96 -11.53
C LEU A 24 -0.26 -16.74 -10.75
N LEU A 25 0.45 -15.62 -10.76
CA LEU A 25 -0.01 -14.36 -10.17
C LEU A 25 -1.17 -13.75 -10.97
N ASP A 26 -1.12 -13.84 -12.30
CA ASP A 26 -2.18 -13.35 -13.20
C ASP A 26 -3.46 -14.17 -13.06
N LYS A 27 -3.34 -15.50 -13.03
CA LYS A 27 -4.49 -16.42 -12.93
C LYS A 27 -5.11 -16.49 -11.53
N PHE A 28 -4.42 -16.02 -10.49
CA PHE A 28 -4.94 -16.06 -9.13
C PHE A 28 -6.30 -15.29 -9.00
N PRO A 29 -7.32 -15.83 -8.30
CA PRO A 29 -7.32 -17.01 -7.42
C PRO A 29 -7.72 -18.33 -8.10
N VAL A 30 -7.74 -18.40 -9.44
CA VAL A 30 -8.18 -19.60 -10.18
C VAL A 30 -7.06 -20.63 -10.26
N PRO A 31 -7.26 -21.87 -9.77
CA PRO A 31 -6.28 -22.94 -9.93
C PRO A 31 -6.12 -23.36 -11.40
N ILE A 32 -4.89 -23.57 -11.86
CA ILE A 32 -4.59 -23.99 -13.23
C ILE A 32 -3.82 -25.31 -13.27
N THR A 33 -4.00 -26.09 -14.33
CA THR A 33 -3.27 -27.33 -14.57
C THR A 33 -1.84 -27.07 -15.04
N GLN A 34 -0.99 -28.11 -15.00
CA GLN A 34 0.36 -28.02 -15.56
C GLN A 34 0.38 -27.79 -17.07
N THR A 35 -0.66 -28.25 -17.78
CA THR A 35 -0.79 -28.06 -19.23
C THR A 35 -1.09 -26.60 -19.53
N GLU A 36 -2.09 -26.02 -18.85
CA GLU A 36 -2.45 -24.60 -18.99
C GLU A 36 -1.27 -23.69 -18.62
N LEU A 37 -0.54 -24.00 -17.53
CA LEU A 37 0.67 -23.26 -17.16
C LEU A 37 1.76 -23.34 -18.26
N ALA A 38 1.93 -24.50 -18.91
CA ALA A 38 2.91 -24.67 -19.97
C ALA A 38 2.56 -23.82 -21.21
N GLU A 39 1.28 -23.83 -21.59
CA GLU A 39 0.75 -23.06 -22.72
C GLU A 39 0.92 -21.55 -22.49
N GLU A 40 0.44 -21.04 -21.36
CA GLU A 40 0.50 -19.61 -21.01
C GLU A 40 1.95 -19.12 -20.82
N ALA A 41 2.84 -19.96 -20.26
CA ALA A 41 4.26 -19.63 -20.14
C ALA A 41 5.04 -19.84 -21.46
N SER A 42 4.39 -20.34 -22.52
CA SER A 42 4.99 -20.68 -23.82
C SER A 42 6.19 -21.64 -23.71
N VAL A 43 6.02 -22.71 -22.93
CA VAL A 43 7.04 -23.74 -22.69
C VAL A 43 6.43 -25.14 -22.84
N THR A 44 7.29 -26.17 -22.86
CA THR A 44 6.79 -27.55 -22.90
C THR A 44 6.30 -28.01 -21.53
N LYS A 45 5.34 -28.92 -21.49
CA LYS A 45 4.90 -29.60 -20.26
C LYS A 45 6.05 -30.31 -19.51
N SER A 46 7.04 -30.79 -20.27
CA SER A 46 8.27 -31.37 -19.70
C SER A 46 9.09 -30.32 -18.93
N ALA A 47 9.17 -29.08 -19.43
CA ALA A 47 9.83 -27.99 -18.71
C ALA A 47 9.14 -27.68 -17.38
N VAL A 48 7.80 -27.63 -17.35
CA VAL A 48 7.02 -27.49 -16.10
C VAL A 48 7.31 -28.66 -15.14
N SER A 49 7.40 -29.89 -15.67
CA SER A 49 7.68 -31.09 -14.87
C SER A 49 9.06 -31.03 -14.20
N LYS A 50 10.08 -30.51 -14.90
CA LYS A 50 11.45 -30.35 -14.37
C LYS A 50 11.56 -29.37 -13.21
N ILE A 51 10.67 -28.38 -13.13
CA ILE A 51 10.65 -27.37 -12.05
C ILE A 51 9.53 -27.62 -11.04
N ARG A 52 8.80 -28.73 -11.16
CA ARG A 52 7.60 -29.03 -10.36
C ARG A 52 7.86 -28.91 -8.87
N GLU A 53 8.92 -29.52 -8.35
CA GLU A 53 9.24 -29.47 -6.92
C GLU A 53 9.36 -28.03 -6.40
N ARG A 54 9.92 -27.13 -7.22
CA ARG A 54 10.08 -25.72 -6.85
C ARG A 54 8.74 -24.97 -6.93
N LEU A 55 7.89 -25.31 -7.89
CA LEU A 55 6.51 -24.77 -7.97
C LEU A 55 5.66 -25.22 -6.79
N VAL A 56 5.76 -26.49 -6.37
CA VAL A 56 5.03 -27.00 -5.20
C VAL A 56 5.38 -26.21 -3.94
N ALA A 57 6.63 -25.77 -3.79
CA ALA A 57 7.08 -25.01 -2.62
C ALA A 57 6.41 -23.62 -2.47
N ILE A 58 5.82 -23.08 -3.53
CA ILE A 58 5.12 -21.78 -3.52
C ILE A 58 3.61 -21.90 -3.76
N CYS A 59 3.10 -23.12 -3.99
CA CYS A 59 1.70 -23.38 -4.26
C CYS A 59 0.95 -23.83 -3.01
N ASP A 60 -0.38 -23.66 -3.03
CA ASP A 60 -1.27 -24.21 -2.01
C ASP A 60 -1.29 -25.75 -2.11
N ILE A 61 -0.83 -26.42 -1.04
CA ILE A 61 -0.71 -27.88 -0.99
C ILE A 61 -2.08 -28.56 -1.00
N ASN A 62 -3.10 -27.94 -0.41
CA ASN A 62 -4.45 -28.53 -0.38
C ASN A 62 -5.02 -28.54 -1.80
N ILE A 63 -4.97 -27.41 -2.50
CA ILE A 63 -5.45 -27.32 -3.89
C ILE A 63 -4.68 -28.29 -4.79
N LEU A 64 -3.36 -28.38 -4.60
CA LEU A 64 -2.53 -29.33 -5.33
C LEU A 64 -2.90 -30.79 -5.06
N ALA A 65 -3.24 -31.13 -3.82
CA ALA A 65 -3.59 -32.50 -3.43
C ALA A 65 -5.00 -32.88 -3.92
N TYR A 66 -5.99 -32.01 -3.76
CA TYR A 66 -7.39 -32.29 -4.06
C TYR A 66 -7.74 -32.09 -5.54
N GLU A 67 -7.35 -30.95 -6.12
CA GLU A 67 -7.71 -30.61 -7.50
C GLU A 67 -6.64 -31.02 -8.52
N LYS A 68 -5.44 -31.40 -8.05
CA LYS A 68 -4.26 -31.65 -8.91
C LYS A 68 -3.90 -30.43 -9.78
N LYS A 69 -4.23 -29.24 -9.29
CA LYS A 69 -3.98 -27.94 -9.93
C LYS A 69 -3.00 -27.10 -9.12
N LEU A 70 -2.38 -26.14 -9.77
CA LEU A 70 -1.45 -25.19 -9.20
C LEU A 70 -2.21 -23.89 -8.88
N LEU A 71 -2.16 -23.49 -7.62
CA LEU A 71 -2.62 -22.19 -7.13
C LEU A 71 -1.52 -21.63 -6.24
N LEU A 72 -1.17 -20.35 -6.34
CA LEU A 72 -0.22 -19.75 -5.40
C LEU A 72 -0.75 -19.80 -3.98
N SER A 73 0.12 -20.16 -3.04
CA SER A 73 -0.24 -20.12 -1.62
C SER A 73 -0.51 -18.69 -1.17
N SER A 74 -1.57 -18.48 -0.38
CA SER A 74 -1.85 -17.20 0.28
C SER A 74 -1.09 -17.02 1.60
N ASP A 75 -0.15 -17.91 1.93
CA ASP A 75 0.67 -17.80 3.14
C ASP A 75 1.53 -16.51 3.09
N SER A 76 1.51 -15.74 4.18
CA SER A 76 2.35 -14.57 4.41
C SER A 76 3.84 -14.77 4.08
N ARG A 77 4.39 -15.96 4.35
CA ARG A 77 5.78 -16.31 4.05
C ARG A 77 5.99 -16.37 2.55
N ILE A 78 5.13 -17.07 1.82
CA ILE A 78 5.22 -17.18 0.35
C ILE A 78 4.99 -15.81 -0.29
N PHE A 79 4.00 -15.05 0.20
CA PHE A 79 3.79 -13.67 -0.23
C PHE A 79 5.05 -12.83 -0.05
N THR A 80 5.71 -12.89 1.12
CA THR A 80 6.95 -12.15 1.37
C THR A 80 8.04 -12.58 0.39
N GLN A 81 8.17 -13.88 0.11
CA GLN A 81 9.14 -14.39 -0.87
C GLN A 81 8.90 -13.88 -2.29
N LEU A 82 7.66 -13.95 -2.76
CA LEU A 82 7.26 -13.43 -4.06
C LEU A 82 7.45 -11.92 -4.12
N PHE A 83 7.03 -11.19 -3.08
CA PHE A 83 7.19 -9.75 -2.97
C PHE A 83 8.66 -9.36 -3.08
N PHE A 84 9.54 -9.97 -2.29
CA PHE A 84 10.96 -9.65 -2.37
C PHE A 84 11.57 -9.99 -3.73
N PHE A 85 11.18 -11.12 -4.32
CA PHE A 85 11.66 -11.54 -5.63
C PHE A 85 11.22 -10.58 -6.75
N LEU A 86 9.93 -10.27 -6.89
CA LEU A 86 9.46 -9.41 -7.99
C LEU A 86 9.75 -7.93 -7.74
N PHE A 87 9.63 -7.47 -6.50
CA PHE A 87 9.85 -6.06 -6.15
C PHE A 87 11.35 -5.70 -6.18
N PHE A 88 12.21 -6.43 -5.47
CA PHE A 88 13.63 -6.08 -5.35
C PHE A 88 14.55 -6.82 -6.31
N ASN A 89 14.22 -8.05 -6.75
CA ASN A 89 15.11 -8.79 -7.67
C ASN A 89 14.80 -8.49 -9.15
N ARG A 90 13.52 -8.51 -9.53
CA ARG A 90 13.10 -8.32 -10.92
C ARG A 90 12.72 -6.89 -11.29
N LEU A 91 12.55 -6.00 -10.29
CA LEU A 91 12.10 -4.62 -10.49
C LEU A 91 10.78 -4.54 -11.27
N LYS A 92 9.88 -5.52 -11.06
CA LYS A 92 8.54 -5.58 -11.64
C LYS A 92 7.47 -5.48 -10.54
N PRO A 93 7.50 -4.41 -9.72
CA PRO A 93 6.58 -4.26 -8.60
C PRO A 93 5.12 -4.25 -9.06
N GLU A 94 4.84 -3.77 -10.27
CA GLU A 94 3.50 -3.70 -10.83
C GLU A 94 2.79 -5.06 -10.93
N ILE A 95 3.50 -6.17 -11.15
CA ILE A 95 2.91 -7.50 -11.32
C ILE A 95 2.27 -7.98 -10.01
N ILE A 96 2.95 -7.78 -8.88
CA ILE A 96 2.37 -8.11 -7.57
C ILE A 96 1.39 -7.04 -7.14
N LEU A 97 1.75 -5.76 -7.30
CA LEU A 97 0.99 -4.66 -6.72
C LEU A 97 -0.37 -4.42 -7.38
N LYS A 98 -0.55 -4.83 -8.64
CA LYS A 98 -1.83 -4.71 -9.35
C LYS A 98 -2.62 -6.03 -9.41
N GLY A 99 -2.00 -7.15 -9.05
CA GLY A 99 -2.60 -8.47 -9.18
C GLY A 99 -3.66 -8.77 -8.12
N ASN A 100 -4.59 -9.67 -8.44
CA ASN A 100 -5.60 -10.19 -7.52
C ASN A 100 -4.98 -10.91 -6.31
N TYR A 101 -3.77 -11.44 -6.47
CA TYR A 101 -3.02 -12.08 -5.39
C TYR A 101 -2.79 -11.14 -4.20
N LEU A 102 -2.26 -9.94 -4.43
CA LEU A 102 -2.05 -8.98 -3.35
C LEU A 102 -3.36 -8.54 -2.70
N LYS A 103 -4.42 -8.32 -3.50
CA LYS A 103 -5.75 -7.98 -2.95
C LYS A 103 -6.25 -9.05 -1.97
N SER A 104 -6.09 -10.33 -2.32
CA SER A 104 -6.46 -11.45 -1.45
C SER A 104 -5.63 -11.50 -0.17
N ILE A 105 -4.31 -11.30 -0.28
CA ILE A 105 -3.39 -11.25 0.87
C ILE A 105 -3.75 -10.09 1.81
N VAL A 106 -3.94 -8.89 1.27
CA VAL A 106 -4.30 -7.68 2.03
C VAL A 106 -5.60 -7.89 2.79
N LYS A 107 -6.61 -8.48 2.14
CA LYS A 107 -7.89 -8.82 2.78
C LYS A 107 -7.69 -9.79 3.95
N SER A 108 -6.86 -10.83 3.78
CA SER A 108 -6.55 -11.80 4.84
C SER A 108 -5.85 -11.18 6.06
N TRP A 109 -5.17 -10.04 5.89
CA TRP A 109 -4.46 -9.39 6.99
C TRP A 109 -5.36 -8.68 7.99
N ASN A 110 -6.66 -8.51 7.69
CA ASN A 110 -7.64 -7.80 8.52
C ASN A 110 -7.06 -6.47 9.05
N ILE A 111 -6.58 -5.62 8.12
CA ILE A 111 -5.92 -4.36 8.48
C ILE A 111 -6.90 -3.44 9.22
N HIS A 112 -8.17 -3.40 8.80
CA HIS A 112 -9.20 -2.62 9.48
C HIS A 112 -9.34 -3.03 10.96
N GLY A 113 -9.52 -4.32 11.25
CA GLY A 113 -9.62 -4.79 12.64
C GLY A 113 -8.35 -4.52 13.47
N LYS A 114 -7.16 -4.54 12.85
CA LYS A 114 -5.91 -4.16 13.52
C LYS A 114 -5.83 -2.66 13.81
N LEU A 115 -6.29 -1.81 12.89
CA LEU A 115 -6.34 -0.36 13.08
C LEU A 115 -7.38 0.02 14.14
N SER A 116 -8.58 -0.55 14.08
CA SER A 116 -9.63 -0.45 15.11
C SER A 116 -9.06 -0.70 16.50
N LYS A 117 -8.38 -1.84 16.69
CA LYS A 117 -7.77 -2.21 17.97
C LYS A 117 -6.63 -1.26 18.39
N ASN A 118 -5.71 -0.96 17.50
CA ASN A 118 -4.54 -0.13 17.83
C ASN A 118 -4.89 1.35 18.06
N LEU A 119 -5.98 1.82 17.46
CA LEU A 119 -6.46 3.19 17.52
C LEU A 119 -7.80 3.31 18.26
N GLU A 120 -8.13 2.32 19.09
CA GLU A 120 -9.35 2.30 19.92
C GLU A 120 -9.42 3.56 20.79
N GLY A 121 -8.27 3.94 21.37
CA GLY A 121 -8.13 5.18 22.14
C GLY A 121 -8.35 6.47 21.34
N LEU A 122 -8.40 6.42 20.01
CA LEU A 122 -8.66 7.57 19.13
C LEU A 122 -10.01 7.46 18.41
N SER A 123 -10.90 6.57 18.86
CA SER A 123 -12.24 6.38 18.29
C SER A 123 -12.23 6.12 16.78
N TYR A 124 -11.26 5.35 16.27
CA TYR A 124 -11.09 5.10 14.83
C TYR A 124 -12.37 4.62 14.14
N ASP A 125 -13.08 3.66 14.74
CA ASP A 125 -14.31 3.07 14.19
C ASP A 125 -15.49 4.06 14.11
N LYS A 126 -15.39 5.21 14.78
CA LYS A 126 -16.37 6.29 14.65
C LYS A 126 -16.28 7.01 13.30
N PHE A 127 -15.11 6.98 12.66
CA PHE A 127 -14.82 7.73 11.45
C PHE A 127 -14.67 6.84 10.21
N PHE A 128 -14.13 5.63 10.39
CA PHE A 128 -13.77 4.76 9.29
C PHE A 128 -14.45 3.40 9.38
N GLU A 129 -14.98 2.96 8.25
CA GLU A 129 -15.49 1.61 8.02
C GLU A 129 -14.43 0.77 7.27
N GLU A 130 -14.66 -0.53 7.15
CA GLU A 130 -13.75 -1.43 6.43
C GLU A 130 -13.52 -0.97 4.98
N ALA A 131 -14.57 -0.53 4.30
CA ALA A 131 -14.49 -0.02 2.92
C ALA A 131 -13.59 1.22 2.78
N ASP A 132 -13.56 2.12 3.78
CA ASP A 132 -12.66 3.28 3.78
C ASP A 132 -11.20 2.83 3.88
N THR A 133 -10.96 1.82 4.72
CA THR A 133 -9.62 1.25 4.95
C THR A 133 -9.09 0.56 3.71
N ASP A 134 -9.93 -0.26 3.08
CA ASP A 134 -9.62 -0.93 1.82
C ASP A 134 -9.29 0.09 0.73
N LYS A 135 -10.07 1.19 0.65
CA LYS A 135 -9.78 2.26 -0.31
C LYS A 135 -8.45 2.96 -0.03
N PHE A 136 -8.11 3.20 1.23
CA PHE A 136 -6.82 3.76 1.60
C PHE A 136 -5.66 2.85 1.18
N ILE A 137 -5.79 1.55 1.43
CA ILE A 137 -4.79 0.56 1.03
C ILE A 137 -4.65 0.53 -0.50
N GLU A 138 -5.77 0.54 -1.23
CA GLU A 138 -5.76 0.61 -2.70
C GLU A 138 -4.95 1.82 -3.22
N ILE A 139 -5.17 3.00 -2.63
CA ILE A 139 -4.42 4.23 -2.95
C ILE A 139 -2.92 4.01 -2.70
N VAL A 140 -2.54 3.48 -1.54
CA VAL A 140 -1.13 3.22 -1.22
C VAL A 140 -0.51 2.25 -2.21
N LEU A 141 -1.15 1.11 -2.48
CA LEU A 141 -0.63 0.07 -3.38
C LEU A 141 -0.51 0.56 -4.82
N TYR A 142 -1.51 1.30 -5.31
CA TYR A 142 -1.46 1.91 -6.63
C TYR A 142 -0.27 2.84 -6.78
N ASN A 143 -0.04 3.69 -5.78
CA ASN A 143 1.07 4.63 -5.79
C ASN A 143 2.41 3.91 -5.71
N LEU A 144 2.53 2.89 -4.87
CA LEU A 144 3.70 2.02 -4.84
C LEU A 144 3.96 1.36 -6.21
N SER A 145 2.90 0.99 -6.94
CA SER A 145 3.01 0.37 -8.28
C SER A 145 3.43 1.36 -9.38
N LYS A 146 3.22 2.65 -9.14
CA LYS A 146 3.54 3.74 -10.07
C LYS A 146 4.90 4.35 -9.86
N ILE A 147 5.57 4.00 -8.77
CA ILE A 147 6.96 4.29 -8.56
C ILE A 147 7.72 3.64 -9.73
N LYS A 148 7.99 4.44 -10.75
CA LYS A 148 9.00 4.09 -11.74
C LYS A 148 10.28 4.08 -10.95
N VAL A 149 10.85 2.90 -10.74
CA VAL A 149 12.25 2.79 -10.36
C VAL A 149 13.01 3.55 -11.43
N ARG A 150 13.34 4.82 -11.17
CA ARG A 150 14.32 5.51 -11.98
C ARG A 150 15.56 4.66 -11.80
N GLN A 151 15.87 3.86 -12.81
CA GLN A 151 17.23 3.37 -13.01
C GLN A 151 18.08 4.62 -13.27
N LYS A 152 18.35 5.41 -12.22
CA LYS A 152 19.56 6.21 -12.21
C LYS A 152 20.66 5.19 -12.44
N PRO A 153 21.58 5.42 -13.39
CA PRO A 153 22.65 4.49 -13.68
C PRO A 153 23.61 4.48 -12.49
N LEU A 154 23.24 3.76 -11.43
CA LEU A 154 24.16 3.23 -10.44
C LEU A 154 24.85 1.98 -11.00
N HIS A 155 24.88 1.84 -12.32
CA HIS A 155 25.33 0.67 -13.07
C HIS A 155 26.78 0.77 -13.55
N SER A 156 27.45 1.93 -13.49
CA SER A 156 28.81 2.04 -14.03
C SER A 156 29.94 1.76 -13.03
N GLU A 157 29.77 2.02 -11.73
CA GLU A 157 30.90 1.92 -10.77
C GLU A 157 30.80 0.75 -9.77
N LEU A 158 29.59 0.35 -9.38
CA LEU A 158 29.39 -0.68 -8.34
C LEU A 158 29.40 -2.13 -8.85
N GLN A 159 29.31 -2.34 -10.17
CA GLN A 159 29.31 -3.68 -10.78
C GLN A 159 30.66 -4.42 -10.67
N LYS A 160 31.76 -3.75 -10.27
CA LYS A 160 33.09 -4.39 -10.18
C LYS A 160 33.51 -4.84 -8.78
N LYS A 161 32.82 -4.45 -7.70
CA LYS A 161 33.20 -4.87 -6.34
C LYS A 161 32.00 -5.23 -5.47
N LYS A 162 31.87 -6.54 -5.21
CA LYS A 162 31.01 -7.20 -4.19
C LYS A 162 29.50 -7.04 -4.38
N MET A 163 28.97 -7.66 -5.43
CA MET A 163 27.53 -7.72 -5.72
C MET A 163 26.71 -8.68 -4.84
N ASN A 164 27.34 -9.53 -4.02
CA ASN A 164 26.60 -10.57 -3.27
C ASN A 164 26.10 -10.12 -1.89
N GLU A 165 26.76 -9.17 -1.21
CA GLU A 165 26.35 -8.74 0.14
C GLU A 165 25.67 -7.37 0.17
N LEU A 166 26.08 -6.44 -0.70
CA LEU A 166 25.51 -5.07 -0.78
C LEU A 166 24.41 -4.92 -1.84
N GLY A 167 24.19 -5.91 -2.70
CA GLY A 167 23.25 -5.83 -3.82
C GLY A 167 21.79 -5.63 -3.38
N LEU A 168 21.37 -6.24 -2.28
CA LEU A 168 20.01 -6.08 -1.76
C LEU A 168 19.82 -4.68 -1.13
N LEU A 169 20.79 -4.23 -0.33
CA LEU A 169 20.77 -2.91 0.32
C LEU A 169 20.77 -1.77 -0.70
N LEU A 170 21.66 -1.80 -1.70
CA LEU A 170 21.71 -0.80 -2.78
C LEU A 170 20.41 -0.76 -3.60
N ARG A 171 19.75 -1.91 -3.80
CA ARG A 171 18.43 -1.98 -4.46
C ARG A 171 17.31 -1.42 -3.58
N ILE A 172 17.37 -1.59 -2.27
CA ILE A 172 16.45 -0.95 -1.31
C ILE A 172 16.62 0.58 -1.32
N PHE A 173 17.87 1.08 -1.35
CA PHE A 173 18.16 2.52 -1.39
C PHE A 173 17.76 3.20 -2.69
N ALA A 174 17.58 2.47 -3.80
CA ALA A 174 17.03 3.03 -5.04
C ALA A 174 15.58 3.54 -4.89
N TYR A 175 14.86 3.11 -3.84
CA TYR A 175 13.50 3.56 -3.52
C TYR A 175 13.47 4.67 -2.44
N PHE A 176 14.61 5.05 -1.85
CA PHE A 176 14.68 6.03 -0.76
C PHE A 176 14.33 7.48 -1.15
N PRO A 177 14.55 7.97 -2.39
CA PRO A 177 14.17 9.34 -2.78
C PRO A 177 12.66 9.66 -2.66
N ILE A 178 11.84 8.66 -2.37
CA ILE A 178 10.37 8.72 -2.26
C ILE A 178 9.95 9.15 -0.85
N LEU A 179 10.85 9.05 0.13
CA LEU A 179 10.60 9.44 1.52
C LEU A 179 10.82 10.94 1.77
N GLU A 180 11.45 11.67 0.84
CA GLU A 180 11.73 13.10 1.00
C GLU A 180 10.50 14.00 0.77
N ASP A 181 9.54 13.57 -0.07
CA ASP A 181 8.25 14.25 -0.23
C ASP A 181 7.15 13.23 -0.60
N PRO A 182 6.63 12.48 0.39
CA PRO A 182 5.74 11.36 0.13
C PRO A 182 4.43 11.79 -0.50
N PHE A 183 4.04 13.08 -0.47
CA PHE A 183 2.75 13.56 -0.94
C PHE A 183 2.78 14.25 -2.31
N SER A 184 3.91 14.76 -2.79
CA SER A 184 3.95 15.43 -4.11
C SER A 184 3.77 14.47 -5.28
N GLU A 185 4.26 13.22 -5.15
CA GLU A 185 4.18 12.21 -6.22
C GLU A 185 2.96 11.26 -6.12
N ILE A 186 2.16 11.32 -5.04
CA ILE A 186 0.96 10.46 -4.93
C ILE A 186 -0.07 10.85 -5.99
N ASP A 187 -0.34 9.94 -6.90
CA ASP A 187 -1.46 9.93 -7.80
C ASP A 187 -2.71 9.42 -7.07
N MET A 188 -3.59 10.37 -6.71
CA MET A 188 -4.85 10.11 -6.01
C MET A 188 -6.00 9.75 -6.98
N ALA A 189 -5.68 9.48 -8.25
CA ALA A 189 -6.62 9.27 -9.37
C ALA A 189 -7.29 7.89 -9.46
N LEU A 190 -7.66 7.29 -8.33
CA LEU A 190 -8.34 5.99 -8.30
C LEU A 190 -9.87 6.14 -8.34
N PHE A 191 -10.35 6.83 -9.38
CA PHE A 191 -11.77 6.99 -9.67
C PHE A 191 -12.03 7.08 -11.17
N ASN A 192 -13.07 6.42 -11.68
CA ASN A 192 -13.44 6.39 -13.09
C ASN A 192 -14.75 7.11 -13.39
N ASP A 193 -15.54 7.40 -12.35
CA ASP A 193 -16.81 8.11 -12.41
C ASP A 193 -16.93 9.12 -11.26
N GLU A 194 -18.06 9.85 -11.24
CA GLU A 194 -18.34 10.86 -10.21
C GLU A 194 -18.56 10.22 -8.82
N GLU A 195 -19.11 9.00 -8.75
CA GLU A 195 -19.40 8.33 -7.48
C GLU A 195 -18.11 7.93 -6.76
N GLU A 196 -17.18 7.29 -7.47
CA GLU A 196 -15.86 6.94 -6.93
C GLU A 196 -15.07 8.20 -6.51
N MET A 197 -15.21 9.28 -7.26
CA MET A 197 -14.61 10.57 -6.92
C MET A 197 -15.20 11.14 -5.61
N ILE A 198 -16.53 11.13 -5.48
CA ILE A 198 -17.23 11.56 -4.26
C ILE A 198 -16.81 10.71 -3.06
N HIS A 199 -16.66 9.39 -3.25
CA HIS A 199 -16.18 8.50 -2.20
C HIS A 199 -14.77 8.89 -1.71
N LEU A 200 -13.85 9.23 -2.63
CA LEU A 200 -12.53 9.74 -2.27
C LEU A 200 -12.58 11.08 -1.52
N LEU A 201 -13.47 11.99 -1.90
CA LEU A 201 -13.66 13.27 -1.22
C LEU A 201 -14.31 13.10 0.17
N ARG A 202 -15.17 12.07 0.34
CA ARG A 202 -15.68 11.67 1.65
C ARG A 202 -14.56 11.12 2.55
N LEU A 203 -13.69 10.27 2.02
CA LEU A 203 -12.53 9.76 2.77
C LEU A 203 -11.62 10.90 3.24
N ARG A 204 -11.37 11.88 2.38
CA ARG A 204 -10.66 13.13 2.71
C ARG A 204 -11.31 13.84 3.91
N ASP A 205 -12.63 14.02 3.88
CA ASP A 205 -13.36 14.69 4.96
C ASP A 205 -13.33 13.89 6.28
N LYS A 206 -13.46 12.56 6.20
CA LYS A 206 -13.30 11.66 7.36
C LYS A 206 -11.90 11.79 7.98
N ILE A 207 -10.84 11.80 7.17
CA ILE A 207 -9.46 12.00 7.63
C ILE A 207 -9.32 13.35 8.33
N PHE A 208 -9.84 14.43 7.73
CA PHE A 208 -9.80 15.75 8.35
C PHE A 208 -10.47 15.73 9.73
N GLN A 209 -11.70 15.21 9.81
CA GLN A 209 -12.47 15.16 11.07
C GLN A 209 -11.80 14.26 12.12
N PHE A 210 -11.27 13.10 11.72
CA PHE A 210 -10.56 12.19 12.61
C PHE A 210 -9.34 12.87 13.24
N ILE A 211 -8.52 13.56 12.42
CA ILE A 211 -7.34 14.26 12.93
C ILE A 211 -7.77 15.38 13.87
N MET A 212 -8.70 16.26 13.45
CA MET A 212 -9.12 17.38 14.28
C MET A 212 -9.73 16.94 15.61
N HIS A 213 -10.55 15.88 15.60
CA HIS A 213 -11.18 15.35 16.81
C HIS A 213 -10.15 14.78 17.81
N ASN A 214 -9.10 14.15 17.31
CA ASN A 214 -8.13 13.44 18.14
C ASN A 214 -6.88 14.26 18.48
N SER A 215 -6.63 15.36 17.78
CA SER A 215 -5.43 16.18 17.93
C SER A 215 -5.25 16.68 19.35
N GLU A 216 -6.32 17.15 19.98
CA GLU A 216 -6.25 17.65 21.37
C GLU A 216 -5.82 16.54 22.33
N LYS A 217 -6.45 15.36 22.22
CA LYS A 217 -6.12 14.19 23.05
C LYS A 217 -4.67 13.76 22.88
N VAL A 218 -4.18 13.71 21.64
CA VAL A 218 -2.79 13.35 21.32
C VAL A 218 -1.83 14.41 21.89
N LEU A 219 -2.09 15.69 21.65
CA LEU A 219 -1.24 16.79 22.11
C LEU A 219 -1.20 16.89 23.64
N ARG A 220 -2.32 16.72 24.34
CA ARG A 220 -2.34 16.72 25.82
C ARG A 220 -1.46 15.62 26.43
N ASN A 221 -1.30 14.50 25.73
CA ASN A 221 -0.45 13.38 26.13
C ASN A 221 0.98 13.48 25.58
N TRP A 222 1.30 14.54 24.83
CA TRP A 222 2.64 14.74 24.29
C TRP A 222 3.60 15.17 25.39
N GLU A 223 4.74 14.48 25.50
CA GLU A 223 5.75 14.68 26.55
C GLU A 223 6.17 16.15 26.71
N VAL A 224 6.29 16.88 25.59
CA VAL A 224 6.62 18.32 25.59
C VAL A 224 5.59 19.15 26.35
N LEU A 225 4.30 18.84 26.22
CA LEU A 225 3.20 19.54 26.89
C LEU A 225 2.94 19.00 28.30
N GLN A 226 3.37 17.77 28.62
CA GLN A 226 3.29 17.21 29.96
C GLN A 226 4.18 17.99 30.94
N ASN A 227 5.32 18.52 30.46
CA ASN A 227 6.32 19.23 31.26
C ASN A 227 6.04 20.73 31.46
N ILE A 228 4.89 21.23 31.00
CA ILE A 228 4.52 22.66 31.09
C ILE A 228 3.35 22.80 32.06
N ASP A 229 3.50 23.68 33.06
CA ASP A 229 2.48 23.89 34.09
C ASP A 229 1.43 24.95 33.74
N GLY A 230 0.21 24.69 34.22
CA GLY A 230 -0.88 25.65 34.33
C GLY A 230 -1.26 26.36 33.02
N LYS A 231 -1.55 27.66 33.11
CA LYS A 231 -2.07 28.48 31.99
C LYS A 231 -1.16 28.49 30.74
N LYS A 232 0.16 28.27 30.89
CA LYS A 232 1.06 28.20 29.73
C LYS A 232 0.76 26.96 28.88
N LYS A 233 0.41 25.84 29.50
CA LYS A 233 0.07 24.59 28.80
C LYS A 233 -1.09 24.78 27.84
N ASP A 234 -2.14 25.49 28.28
CA ASP A 234 -3.32 25.74 27.44
C ASP A 234 -3.00 26.65 26.25
N VAL A 235 -2.16 27.68 26.44
CA VAL A 235 -1.69 28.56 25.35
C VAL A 235 -0.87 27.77 24.33
N TYR A 236 0.05 26.91 24.77
CA TYR A 236 0.82 26.06 23.85
C TYR A 236 -0.07 25.03 23.14
N LEU A 237 -1.01 24.41 23.86
CA LEU A 237 -1.96 23.47 23.28
C LEU A 237 -2.80 24.12 22.18
N GLU A 238 -3.31 25.34 22.41
CA GLU A 238 -4.04 26.10 21.40
C GLU A 238 -3.17 26.41 20.17
N ALA A 239 -1.92 26.83 20.38
CA ALA A 239 -0.98 27.09 19.29
C ALA A 239 -0.67 25.83 18.47
N TYR A 240 -0.47 24.67 19.14
CA TYR A 240 -0.26 23.40 18.45
C TYR A 240 -1.50 22.93 17.71
N LEU A 241 -2.69 23.10 18.27
CA LEU A 241 -3.95 22.79 17.58
C LEU A 241 -4.12 23.62 16.31
N LYS A 242 -3.84 24.93 16.37
CA LYS A 242 -3.84 25.81 15.18
C LYS A 242 -2.80 25.36 14.14
N ALA A 243 -1.62 24.95 14.58
CA ALA A 243 -0.59 24.42 13.69
C ALA A 243 -1.05 23.12 13.01
N VAL A 244 -1.63 22.18 13.77
CA VAL A 244 -2.19 20.95 13.23
C VAL A 244 -3.28 21.26 12.20
N GLU A 245 -4.23 22.12 12.54
CA GLU A 245 -5.28 22.54 11.60
C GLU A 245 -4.69 23.11 10.31
N HIS A 246 -3.72 24.02 10.42
CA HIS A 246 -3.06 24.62 9.27
C HIS A 246 -2.44 23.56 8.36
N TYR A 247 -1.64 22.63 8.90
CA TYR A 247 -1.00 21.59 8.11
C TYR A 247 -2.00 20.60 7.51
N VAL A 248 -2.98 20.15 8.29
CA VAL A 248 -4.01 19.23 7.79
C VAL A 248 -4.78 19.88 6.65
N ARG A 249 -5.23 21.13 6.80
CA ARG A 249 -5.90 21.88 5.71
C ARG A 249 -5.00 21.99 4.48
N LYS A 250 -3.71 22.29 4.66
CA LYS A 250 -2.75 22.36 3.55
C LYS A 250 -2.70 21.05 2.77
N TYR A 251 -2.56 19.91 3.44
CA TYR A 251 -2.51 18.59 2.78
C TYR A 251 -3.84 18.21 2.12
N ILE A 252 -4.96 18.49 2.78
CA ILE A 252 -6.30 18.21 2.26
C ILE A 252 -6.62 19.08 1.03
N ASN A 253 -6.18 20.32 1.01
CA ASN A 253 -6.31 21.20 -0.15
C ASN A 253 -5.45 20.70 -1.31
N GLN A 254 -4.20 20.29 -1.06
CA GLN A 254 -3.35 19.67 -2.08
C GLN A 254 -3.99 18.40 -2.66
N PHE A 255 -4.56 17.54 -1.82
CA PHE A 255 -5.32 16.36 -2.23
C PHE A 255 -6.47 16.75 -3.16
N THR A 256 -7.30 17.70 -2.72
CA THR A 256 -8.48 18.17 -3.46
C THR A 256 -8.09 18.74 -4.83
N SER A 257 -7.03 19.54 -4.91
CA SER A 257 -6.54 20.07 -6.19
C SER A 257 -6.07 18.96 -7.13
N LYS A 258 -5.49 17.87 -6.63
CA LYS A 258 -5.11 16.72 -7.46
C LYS A 258 -6.33 15.97 -7.98
N VAL A 259 -7.35 15.76 -7.14
CA VAL A 259 -8.62 15.15 -7.56
C VAL A 259 -9.29 16.01 -8.63
N GLN A 260 -9.38 17.33 -8.43
CA GLN A 260 -9.97 18.25 -9.40
C GLN A 260 -9.27 18.19 -10.76
N LYS A 261 -7.94 18.35 -10.80
CA LYS A 261 -7.16 18.25 -12.05
C LYS A 261 -7.40 16.94 -12.78
N LYS A 262 -7.54 15.83 -12.04
CA LYS A 262 -7.79 14.53 -12.65
C LYS A 262 -9.22 14.39 -13.16
N ALA A 263 -10.20 14.90 -12.42
CA ALA A 263 -11.59 14.92 -12.85
C ALA A 263 -11.74 15.67 -14.18
N GLU A 264 -11.08 16.84 -14.30
CA GLU A 264 -10.99 17.61 -15.55
C GLU A 264 -10.38 16.78 -16.70
N MET A 265 -9.25 16.10 -16.46
CA MET A 265 -8.63 15.22 -17.46
C MET A 265 -9.53 14.05 -17.89
N LYS A 266 -10.32 13.49 -16.96
CA LYS A 266 -11.24 12.37 -17.21
C LYS A 266 -12.62 12.84 -17.70
N ARG A 267 -12.85 14.16 -17.83
CA ARG A 267 -14.15 14.76 -18.16
C ARG A 267 -15.27 14.39 -17.17
N ILE A 268 -14.91 14.21 -15.90
CA ILE A 268 -15.84 13.99 -14.79
C ILE A 268 -16.18 15.35 -14.19
N GLY A 269 -17.47 15.61 -13.96
CA GLY A 269 -17.93 16.90 -13.44
C GLY A 269 -17.40 17.16 -12.02
N PHE A 270 -16.75 18.30 -11.81
CA PHE A 270 -16.29 18.73 -10.49
C PHE A 270 -16.98 20.04 -10.08
N LYS A 271 -17.83 19.98 -9.05
CA LYS A 271 -18.59 21.15 -8.56
C LYS A 271 -17.72 21.94 -7.59
N ILE A 272 -17.88 23.27 -7.54
CA ILE A 272 -17.10 24.16 -6.65
C ILE A 272 -17.20 23.71 -5.18
N GLN A 273 -18.40 23.32 -4.73
CA GLN A 273 -18.65 22.82 -3.38
C GLN A 273 -17.83 21.56 -3.02
N TYR A 274 -17.35 20.80 -4.00
CA TYR A 274 -16.52 19.62 -3.75
C TYR A 274 -15.14 20.00 -3.20
N SER A 275 -14.73 21.26 -3.39
CA SER A 275 -13.49 21.79 -2.82
C SER A 275 -13.57 22.06 -1.32
N GLU A 276 -14.79 22.17 -0.77
CA GLU A 276 -14.99 22.49 0.64
C GLU A 276 -14.77 21.26 1.52
N ILE A 277 -13.96 21.43 2.57
CA ILE A 277 -13.72 20.39 3.58
C ILE A 277 -14.98 20.24 4.43
N GLY A 278 -15.47 19.00 4.55
CA GLY A 278 -16.66 18.68 5.33
C GLY A 278 -17.97 18.68 4.54
N ASN A 279 -17.91 18.92 3.22
CA ASN A 279 -19.07 18.88 2.33
C ASN A 279 -19.65 17.46 2.18
N PHE A 280 -18.83 16.42 2.32
CA PHE A 280 -19.25 15.02 2.14
C PHE A 280 -19.26 14.19 3.41
N TYR A 281 -18.61 14.68 4.47
CA TYR A 281 -18.69 14.10 5.80
C TYR A 281 -18.48 15.16 6.87
N ARG A 282 -19.46 15.28 7.76
CA ARG A 282 -19.36 16.12 8.96
C ARG A 282 -19.88 15.30 10.13
N LEU A 283 -19.00 15.05 11.09
CA LEU A 283 -19.44 14.51 12.36
C LEU A 283 -20.29 15.59 13.05
N LEU A 284 -21.52 15.27 13.43
CA LEU A 284 -22.30 16.13 14.32
C LEU A 284 -21.61 16.09 15.68
N THR A 285 -20.76 17.08 15.93
CA THR A 285 -20.13 17.27 17.24
C THR A 285 -20.46 18.68 17.71
N ASP A 286 -21.09 18.76 18.88
CA ASP A 286 -21.26 19.94 19.73
C ASP A 286 -19.91 20.45 20.27
N VAL A 287 -18.93 20.65 19.39
CA VAL A 287 -17.68 21.31 19.74
C VAL A 287 -17.79 22.73 19.21
N LYS A 288 -18.35 23.60 20.06
CA LYS A 288 -18.09 25.03 19.97
C LYS A 288 -16.59 25.21 20.18
N VAL A 289 -15.84 25.34 19.09
CA VAL A 289 -14.54 26.01 19.15
C VAL A 289 -14.90 27.50 19.26
N THR A 290 -14.94 27.98 20.49
CA THR A 290 -14.97 29.42 20.83
C THR A 290 -13.55 29.86 21.12
#